data_AF-A0AAE4UZG1-F1
#
_entry.id   AF-A0AAE4UZG1-F1
#
_cell.length_a   1.000
_cell.length_b   1.000
_cell.length_c   1.000
_cell.angle_alpha   90.00
_cell.angle_beta   90.00
_cell.angle_gamma   90.00
#
_symmetry.space_group_name_H-M   'P 1'
#
loop_
_entity.id
_entity.type
_entity.pdbx_description
1 polymer ?
#
loop_
_entity_poly.entity_id
_entity_poly.type
_entity_poly.pdbx_seq_one_letter_code
_entity_poly.pdbx_strand_id
1 'polypeptide(L)'
;MSAIGHCRALLIVAVVASSSLFGQVAVASADEWRTLPTDKPASADGSVLDRIEEIDGRQLNMYVYSAAMEKVILLEVIRPADTSVPRPTLYLLNGAGGGQDSATWKAKTDVVSFFADKNVNVVTP
;
A
#
# COMPACT_ATOMS: atom_id res chain seq x y z
N MET A 1 4.05 10.36 74.09
CA MET A 1 2.72 9.98 73.54
C MET A 1 2.87 9.94 72.03
N SER A 2 2.64 8.76 71.45
CA SER A 2 2.86 8.41 70.05
C SER A 2 1.71 8.90 69.16
N ALA A 3 2.02 9.41 67.97
CA ALA A 3 1.18 9.37 66.76
C ALA A 3 2.04 9.87 65.57
N ILE A 4 2.72 8.99 64.84
CA ILE A 4 2.26 8.28 63.62
C ILE A 4 2.34 9.19 62.38
N GLY A 5 3.22 8.80 61.44
CA GLY A 5 3.34 9.32 60.07
C GLY A 5 2.04 9.13 59.27
N HIS A 6 1.96 9.46 57.98
CA HIS A 6 2.52 8.61 56.92
C HIS A 6 2.77 9.44 55.66
N CYS A 7 4.00 9.30 55.17
CA CYS A 7 4.48 9.68 53.85
C CYS A 7 3.61 9.00 52.77
N ARG A 8 3.07 9.78 51.82
CA ARG A 8 2.39 9.22 50.64
C ARG A 8 3.45 8.65 49.70
N ALA A 9 3.71 7.36 49.82
CA ALA A 9 4.60 6.61 48.94
C ALA A 9 3.97 6.49 47.54
N LEU A 10 4.72 6.87 46.51
CA LEU A 10 4.46 6.53 45.12
C LEU A 10 4.54 5.01 44.95
N LEU A 11 3.47 4.41 44.42
CA LEU A 11 3.45 3.00 44.04
C LEU A 11 3.97 2.90 42.59
N ILE A 12 5.25 2.59 42.44
CA ILE A 12 5.85 2.14 41.18
C ILE A 12 5.52 0.65 41.06
N VAL A 13 4.62 0.30 40.15
CA VAL A 13 4.40 -1.11 39.78
C VAL A 13 5.50 -1.49 38.79
N ALA A 14 6.51 -2.21 39.29
CA ALA A 14 7.47 -2.91 38.47
C ALA A 14 6.80 -4.16 37.89
N VAL A 15 6.51 -4.16 36.59
CA VAL A 15 6.09 -5.37 35.88
C VAL A 15 7.35 -6.18 35.56
N VAL A 16 7.36 -7.40 36.10
CA VAL A 16 8.39 -8.41 36.00
C VAL A 16 8.58 -8.84 34.53
N ALA A 17 9.83 -8.82 34.06
CA ALA A 17 10.22 -9.37 32.76
C ALA A 17 10.05 -10.90 32.75
N SER A 18 9.41 -11.43 31.70
CA SER A 18 9.36 -12.87 31.45
C SER A 18 9.41 -13.15 29.95
N SER A 19 10.47 -13.88 29.58
CA SER A 19 10.59 -14.80 28.43
C SER A 19 10.43 -14.28 27.00
N SER A 20 11.58 -14.28 26.33
CA SER A 20 11.83 -14.23 24.89
C SER A 20 11.02 -15.29 24.11
N LEU A 21 10.05 -14.82 23.33
CA LEU A 21 9.53 -15.40 22.09
C LEU A 21 8.56 -14.39 21.46
N PHE A 22 9.00 -13.14 21.33
CA PHE A 22 8.28 -12.16 20.54
C PHE A 22 8.60 -12.45 19.07
N GLY A 23 7.78 -13.28 18.44
CA GLY A 23 7.57 -13.17 17.00
C GLY A 23 7.21 -11.71 16.71
N GLN A 24 7.87 -11.11 15.73
CA GLN A 24 7.55 -9.76 15.27
C GLN A 24 6.04 -9.68 15.04
N VAL A 25 5.32 -9.02 15.94
CA VAL A 25 3.97 -8.58 15.65
C VAL A 25 4.16 -7.45 14.66
N ALA A 26 4.01 -7.74 13.37
CA ALA A 26 3.90 -6.71 12.36
C ALA A 26 2.68 -5.86 12.74
N VAL A 27 2.93 -4.66 13.26
CA VAL A 27 1.87 -3.70 13.56
C VAL A 27 1.37 -3.23 12.20
N ALA A 28 0.20 -3.73 11.76
CA ALA A 28 -0.41 -3.25 10.53
C ALA A 28 -0.77 -1.78 10.72
N SER A 29 0.04 -0.88 10.16
CA SER A 29 -0.23 0.54 10.24
C SER A 29 -1.22 0.93 9.13
N ALA A 30 -2.30 1.60 9.54
CA ALA A 30 -3.28 2.15 8.59
C ALA A 30 -2.71 3.32 7.77
N ASP A 31 -1.46 3.74 7.98
CA ASP A 31 -0.79 4.73 7.14
C ASP A 31 0.03 4.10 6.00
N GLU A 32 0.38 2.80 6.06
CA GLU A 32 1.31 2.19 5.09
C GLU A 32 0.79 2.16 3.66
N TRP A 33 -0.53 2.07 3.47
CA TRP A 33 -1.12 2.07 2.13
C TRP A 33 -1.24 3.49 1.53
N ARG A 34 -1.04 4.55 2.33
CA ARG A 34 -1.16 5.94 1.87
C ARG A 34 0.09 6.41 1.15
N THR A 35 1.26 6.01 1.65
CA THR A 35 2.56 6.34 1.08
C THR A 35 3.01 5.25 0.10
N LEU A 36 3.77 5.62 -0.92
CA LEU A 36 4.42 4.61 -1.74
C LEU A 36 5.45 3.83 -0.91
N PRO A 37 5.57 2.51 -1.13
CA PRO A 37 6.54 1.71 -0.41
C PRO A 37 7.96 2.19 -0.74
N THR A 38 8.78 2.39 0.30
CA THR A 38 10.20 2.72 0.13
C THR A 38 11.03 1.48 -0.20
N ASP A 39 10.61 0.33 0.32
CA ASP A 39 11.15 -0.98 -0.03
C ASP A 39 10.42 -1.57 -1.24
N LYS A 40 11.05 -2.56 -1.90
CA LYS A 40 10.45 -3.33 -2.99
C LYS A 40 9.75 -4.57 -2.43
N PRO A 41 8.43 -4.55 -2.15
CA PRO A 41 7.72 -5.71 -1.65
C PRO A 41 7.85 -6.89 -2.63
N ALA A 42 8.15 -8.06 -2.07
CA ALA A 42 8.26 -9.33 -2.79
C ALA A 42 7.12 -10.26 -2.39
N SER A 43 6.58 -10.97 -3.37
CA SER A 43 5.62 -12.05 -3.21
C SER A 43 6.34 -13.37 -2.97
N ALA A 44 5.65 -14.32 -2.32
CA ALA A 44 6.18 -15.66 -2.03
C ALA A 44 6.48 -16.48 -3.30
N ASP A 45 5.87 -16.12 -4.44
CA ASP A 45 6.11 -16.74 -5.75
C ASP A 45 7.36 -16.19 -6.47
N GLY A 46 8.09 -15.26 -5.85
CA GLY A 46 9.27 -14.61 -6.42
C GLY A 46 8.95 -13.40 -7.31
N SER A 47 7.68 -13.03 -7.48
CA SER A 47 7.31 -11.78 -8.14
C SER A 47 7.63 -10.59 -7.23
N VAL A 48 8.11 -9.47 -7.78
CA VAL A 48 8.58 -8.32 -6.99
C VAL A 48 8.13 -7.02 -7.62
N LEU A 49 7.76 -6.03 -6.80
CA LEU A 49 7.63 -4.65 -7.25
C LEU A 49 9.02 -4.13 -7.67
N ASP A 50 9.25 -3.94 -8.96
CA ASP A 50 10.53 -3.43 -9.47
C ASP A 50 10.68 -1.94 -9.18
N ARG A 51 9.73 -1.11 -9.61
CA ARG A 51 9.76 0.33 -9.33
C ARG A 51 8.39 0.97 -9.48
N ILE A 52 8.26 2.18 -8.96
CA ILE A 52 7.11 3.05 -9.18
C ILE A 52 7.61 4.38 -9.76
N GLU A 53 6.95 4.85 -10.80
CA GLU A 53 7.12 6.19 -11.36
C GLU A 53 5.82 6.97 -11.09
N GLU A 54 5.90 8.05 -10.31
CA GLU A 54 4.77 8.97 -10.13
C GLU A 54 4.64 9.85 -11.38
N ILE A 55 3.47 9.84 -12.00
CA ILE A 55 3.16 10.69 -13.15
C ILE A 55 2.59 12.02 -12.65
N ASP A 56 1.66 11.95 -11.71
CA ASP A 56 1.10 13.08 -10.98
C ASP A 56 0.58 12.61 -9.61
N GLY A 57 -0.16 13.47 -8.88
CA GLY A 57 -0.68 13.15 -7.55
C GLY A 57 -1.66 11.97 -7.49
N ARG A 58 -2.16 11.45 -8.62
CA ARG A 58 -3.09 10.31 -8.68
C ARG A 58 -2.71 9.24 -9.70
N GLN A 59 -1.90 9.54 -10.70
CA GLN A 59 -1.48 8.59 -11.72
C GLN A 59 -0.07 8.06 -11.44
N LEU A 60 0.09 6.74 -11.47
CA LEU A 60 1.35 6.05 -11.28
C LEU A 60 1.60 5.06 -12.41
N ASN A 61 2.86 4.86 -12.75
CA ASN A 61 3.32 3.69 -13.48
C ASN A 61 4.02 2.75 -12.49
N MET A 62 3.45 1.57 -12.24
CA MET A 62 4.06 0.53 -11.43
C MET A 62 4.66 -0.53 -12.33
N TYR A 63 5.90 -0.93 -12.06
CA TYR A 63 6.58 -1.98 -12.79
C TYR A 63 6.75 -3.18 -11.87
N VAL A 64 6.21 -4.33 -12.27
CA VAL A 64 6.21 -5.56 -11.45
C VAL A 64 6.92 -6.65 -12.23
N TYR A 65 7.99 -7.20 -11.67
CA TYR A 65 8.59 -8.43 -12.18
C TYR A 65 7.64 -9.60 -11.87
N SER A 66 7.18 -10.29 -12.91
CA SER A 66 6.40 -11.52 -12.78
C SER A 66 7.33 -12.72 -12.94
N ALA A 67 7.48 -13.51 -11.87
CA ALA A 67 8.29 -14.73 -11.91
C ALA A 67 7.74 -15.75 -12.92
N ALA A 68 6.41 -15.88 -13.02
CA ALA A 68 5.76 -16.81 -13.94
C ALA A 68 5.93 -16.44 -15.42
N MET A 69 6.13 -15.15 -15.73
CA MET A 69 6.32 -14.66 -17.11
C MET A 69 7.77 -14.29 -17.43
N GLU A 70 8.66 -14.36 -16.43
CA GLU A 70 10.08 -13.99 -16.50
C GLU A 70 10.32 -12.58 -17.08
N LYS A 71 9.42 -11.63 -16.80
CA LYS A 71 9.54 -10.26 -17.31
C LYS A 71 8.90 -9.22 -16.39
N VAL A 72 9.31 -7.97 -16.59
CA VAL A 72 8.72 -6.80 -15.93
C VAL A 72 7.50 -6.34 -16.71
N ILE A 73 6.37 -6.20 -16.01
CA ILE A 73 5.07 -5.75 -16.54
C ILE A 73 4.83 -4.32 -16.06
N LEU A 74 4.47 -3.42 -16.98
CA LEU A 74 3.97 -2.09 -16.65
C LEU A 74 2.49 -2.18 -16.26
N LEU A 75 2.12 -1.52 -15.17
CA LEU A 75 0.76 -1.32 -14.73
C LEU A 75 0.51 0.18 -14.57
N GLU A 76 -0.43 0.72 -15.33
CA GLU A 76 -0.91 2.09 -15.15
C GLU A 76 -1.94 2.12 -14.03
N VAL A 77 -1.74 2.97 -13.02
CA VAL A 77 -2.58 3.03 -11.82
C VAL A 77 -3.16 4.42 -11.64
N ILE A 78 -4.49 4.49 -11.46
CA ILE A 78 -5.21 5.68 -11.00
C ILE A 78 -5.59 5.45 -9.54
N ARG A 79 -5.04 6.27 -8.63
CA ARG A 79 -5.38 6.26 -7.19
C ARG A 79 -6.77 6.83 -6.95
N PRO A 80 -7.48 6.42 -5.88
CA PRO A 80 -8.79 6.98 -5.53
C PRO A 80 -8.71 8.49 -5.28
N ALA A 81 -9.85 9.16 -5.39
CA ALA A 81 -9.96 10.57 -5.02
C ALA A 81 -9.64 10.80 -3.54
N ASP A 82 -10.03 9.88 -2.65
CA ASP A 82 -9.74 9.90 -1.23
C ASP A 82 -8.87 8.70 -0.79
N THR A 83 -7.64 9.02 -0.38
CA THR A 83 -6.63 8.11 0.19
C THR A 83 -6.56 8.18 1.73
N SER A 84 -7.63 8.59 2.41
CA SER A 84 -7.71 8.56 3.87
C SER A 84 -8.16 7.19 4.44
N VAL A 85 -8.90 6.37 3.69
CA VAL A 85 -9.27 5.00 4.08
C VAL A 85 -9.06 4.01 2.93
N PRO A 86 -8.73 2.73 3.19
CA PRO A 86 -8.53 1.74 2.14
C PRO A 86 -9.69 1.68 1.15
N ARG A 87 -9.38 1.63 -0.15
CA ARG A 87 -10.35 1.65 -1.25
C ARG A 87 -10.25 0.37 -2.10
N PRO A 88 -11.36 -0.10 -2.72
CA PRO A 88 -11.32 -1.25 -3.61
C PRO A 88 -10.42 -1.01 -4.83
N THR A 89 -10.05 -2.11 -5.49
CA THR A 89 -9.25 -2.09 -6.72
C THR A 89 -10.06 -2.67 -7.88
N LEU A 90 -10.12 -1.93 -8.99
CA LEU A 90 -10.65 -2.35 -10.27
C LEU A 90 -9.49 -2.66 -11.21
N TYR A 91 -9.43 -3.89 -11.72
CA TYR A 91 -8.55 -4.24 -12.83
C TYR A 91 -9.27 -3.97 -14.14
N LEU A 92 -8.82 -2.96 -14.88
CA LEU A 92 -9.41 -2.55 -16.14
C LEU A 92 -8.51 -3.05 -17.28
N LEU A 93 -8.90 -4.16 -17.89
CA LEU A 93 -8.09 -4.76 -18.96
C LEU A 93 -8.30 -4.00 -20.28
N ASN A 94 -7.19 -3.74 -20.97
CA ASN A 94 -7.22 -3.32 -22.37
C ASN A 94 -7.80 -4.44 -23.26
N GLY A 95 -8.18 -4.07 -24.49
CA GLY A 95 -8.68 -5.01 -25.49
C GLY A 95 -7.58 -5.89 -26.09
N ALA A 96 -7.80 -6.37 -27.32
CA ALA A 96 -6.89 -7.30 -28.01
C ALA A 96 -5.43 -6.80 -28.11
N GLY A 97 -5.21 -5.49 -28.16
CA GLY A 97 -3.87 -4.88 -28.17
C GLY A 97 -3.12 -4.96 -26.84
N GLY A 98 -3.80 -5.24 -25.72
CA GLY A 98 -3.17 -5.48 -24.42
C GLY A 98 -2.26 -4.35 -23.93
N GLY A 99 -2.55 -3.10 -24.30
CA GLY A 99 -1.73 -1.93 -23.93
C GLY A 99 -0.50 -1.69 -24.81
N GLN A 100 -0.26 -2.50 -25.84
CA GLN A 100 0.94 -2.41 -26.70
C GLN A 100 0.76 -1.57 -27.97
N ASP A 101 -0.49 -1.26 -28.33
CA ASP A 101 -0.83 -0.41 -29.46
C ASP A 101 -1.51 0.89 -28.99
N SER A 102 -2.01 1.69 -29.93
CA SER A 102 -2.69 2.96 -29.58
C SER A 102 -4.13 2.79 -29.10
N ALA A 103 -4.69 1.58 -29.10
CA ALA A 103 -6.08 1.29 -28.76
C ALA A 103 -6.26 0.96 -27.26
N THR A 104 -5.74 1.85 -26.40
CA THR A 104 -5.86 1.74 -24.94
C THR A 104 -7.01 2.59 -24.40
N TRP A 105 -7.50 2.26 -23.20
CA TRP A 105 -8.50 3.09 -22.51
C TRP A 105 -8.02 4.54 -22.35
N LYS A 106 -6.77 4.72 -21.91
CA LYS A 106 -6.17 6.04 -21.70
C LYS A 106 -6.08 6.87 -22.99
N ALA A 107 -5.81 6.22 -24.13
CA ALA A 107 -5.66 6.92 -25.41
C ALA A 107 -6.99 7.18 -26.13
N LYS A 108 -8.04 6.41 -25.84
CA LYS A 108 -9.31 6.44 -26.59
C LYS A 108 -10.51 6.95 -25.80
N THR A 109 -10.35 7.23 -24.51
CA THR A 109 -11.44 7.67 -23.63
C THR A 109 -10.97 8.74 -22.64
N ASP A 110 -11.90 9.23 -21.84
CA ASP A 110 -11.67 10.15 -20.72
C ASP A 110 -11.49 9.41 -19.38
N VAL A 111 -11.00 8.16 -19.39
CA VAL A 111 -10.93 7.27 -18.22
C VAL A 111 -10.36 7.93 -16.96
N VAL A 112 -9.32 8.77 -17.08
CA VAL A 112 -8.72 9.48 -15.94
C VAL A 112 -9.70 10.49 -15.32
N SER A 113 -10.42 11.23 -16.17
CA SER A 113 -11.46 12.18 -15.77
C SER A 113 -12.68 11.47 -15.20
N PHE A 114 -13.09 10.35 -15.80
CA PHE A 114 -14.22 9.55 -15.32
C PHE A 114 -14.03 9.06 -13.88
N PHE A 115 -12.81 8.66 -13.53
CA PHE A 115 -12.45 8.24 -12.18
C PHE A 115 -11.99 9.39 -11.27
N ALA A 116 -12.13 10.66 -11.69
CA ALA A 116 -11.59 11.80 -10.94
C ALA A 116 -12.15 11.97 -9.53
N ASP A 117 -13.43 11.65 -9.36
CA ASP A 117 -14.23 11.80 -8.15
C ASP A 117 -14.58 10.44 -7.51
N LYS A 118 -13.95 9.35 -7.98
CA LYS A 118 -14.27 7.99 -7.55
C LYS A 118 -13.25 7.47 -6.54
N ASN A 119 -13.75 6.77 -5.54
CA ASN A 119 -12.95 6.18 -4.47
C ASN A 119 -12.60 4.72 -4.78
N VAL A 120 -11.88 4.52 -5.88
CA VAL A 120 -11.42 3.21 -6.36
C VAL A 120 -9.99 3.36 -6.92
N ASN A 121 -9.14 2.37 -6.67
CA ASN A 121 -7.88 2.22 -7.39
C ASN A 121 -8.18 1.56 -8.74
N VAL A 122 -7.70 2.11 -9.85
CA VAL A 122 -7.87 1.48 -11.18
C VAL A 122 -6.52 1.05 -11.68
N VAL A 123 -6.36 -0.23 -12.03
CA VAL A 123 -5.10 -0.82 -12.51
C VAL A 123 -5.30 -1.33 -13.92
N THR A 124 -4.49 -0.84 -14.86
CA THR A 124 -4.54 -1.20 -16.29
C THR A 124 -3.20 -1.81 -16.69
N PRO A 125 -3.16 -3.12 -17.03
CA PRO A 125 -1.96 -3.78 -17.57
C PRO A 125 -1.68 -3.47 -19.04
#